data_AF-A0A7D7VCV4-F1
#
_entry.id   AF-A0A7D7VCV4-F1
#
_cell.length_a   1.000
_cell.length_b   1.000
_cell.length_c   1.000
_cell.angle_alpha   90.00
_cell.angle_beta   90.00
_cell.angle_gamma   90.00
#
_symmetry.space_group_name_H-M   'P 1'
#
loop_
_entity.id
_entity.type
_entity.pdbx_description
1 polymer ?
#
loop_
_entity_poly.entity_id
_entity_poly.type
_entity_poly.pdbx_seq_one_letter_code
_entity_poly.pdbx_strand_id
1 'polypeptide(L)'
;MINESVALADIGYEDTVLDASDILPRGIRLFRLPDDNPHTSVQIERTLKPRSGRDNPFFVRVTLEDGTQAWSSPIYVLREVAA
;
A
#
# COMPACT_ATOMS: atom_id res chain seq x y z
N MET A 1 -18.96 5.65 12.96
CA MET A 1 -19.35 4.51 12.09
C MET A 1 -19.54 5.07 10.69
N ILE A 2 -19.02 4.43 9.64
CA ILE A 2 -19.19 4.93 8.26
C ILE A 2 -20.59 4.52 7.80
N ASN A 3 -21.39 5.48 7.34
CA ASN A 3 -22.74 5.25 6.82
C ASN A 3 -22.93 6.12 5.57
N GLU A 4 -22.30 5.69 4.48
CA GLU A 4 -22.28 6.40 3.19
C GLU A 4 -22.90 5.52 2.11
N SER A 5 -23.61 6.14 1.18
CA SER A 5 -24.14 5.48 -0.02
C SER A 5 -23.42 6.00 -1.25
N VAL A 6 -22.68 5.13 -1.94
CA VAL A 6 -21.94 5.47 -3.16
C VAL A 6 -22.61 4.74 -4.33
N ALA A 7 -22.97 5.48 -5.38
CA ALA A 7 -23.51 4.83 -6.57
C ALA A 7 -22.40 4.05 -7.28
N LEU A 8 -22.69 2.82 -7.71
CA LEU A 8 -21.69 1.95 -8.34
C LEU A 8 -21.06 2.60 -9.58
N ALA A 9 -21.84 3.39 -10.33
CA ALA A 9 -21.39 4.12 -11.51
C ALA A 9 -20.33 5.19 -11.21
N ASP A 10 -20.28 5.70 -9.98
CA ASP A 10 -19.35 6.75 -9.56
C ASP A 10 -18.00 6.18 -9.09
N ILE A 11 -17.90 4.85 -8.89
CA ILE A 11 -16.66 4.18 -8.49
C ILE A 11 -15.79 3.96 -9.72
N GLY A 12 -14.73 4.77 -9.84
CA GLY A 12 -13.72 4.69 -10.89
C GLY A 12 -12.41 4.01 -10.45
N TYR A 13 -11.37 4.17 -11.26
CA TYR A 13 -10.02 3.63 -10.98
C TYR A 13 -9.30 4.35 -9.83
N GLU A 14 -9.66 5.61 -9.58
CA GLU A 14 -9.07 6.40 -8.51
C GLU A 14 -9.68 6.00 -7.15
N ASP A 15 -8.83 6.02 -6.12
CA ASP A 15 -9.23 5.68 -4.75
C ASP A 15 -10.25 6.69 -4.21
N THR A 16 -11.47 6.23 -3.92
CA THR A 16 -12.41 6.92 -3.02
C THR A 16 -12.15 6.47 -1.59
N VAL A 17 -11.68 7.38 -0.73
CA VAL A 17 -11.36 7.06 0.68
C VAL A 17 -12.43 7.61 1.61
N LEU A 18 -13.11 6.72 2.32
CA LEU A 18 -14.01 7.04 3.42
C LEU A 18 -13.23 6.89 4.73
N ASP A 19 -12.67 7.99 5.20
CA ASP A 19 -11.89 8.00 6.43
C ASP A 19 -12.79 8.02 7.67
N ALA A 20 -12.48 7.15 8.63
CA ALA A 20 -13.07 7.15 9.96
C ALA A 20 -11.99 6.90 11.03
N SER A 21 -10.77 7.33 10.71
CA SER A 21 -9.62 7.25 11.59
C SER A 21 -9.83 8.16 12.79
N ASP A 22 -9.29 7.73 13.91
CA ASP A 22 -9.18 8.55 15.13
C ASP A 22 -7.79 8.26 15.69
N ILE A 23 -7.68 7.65 16.86
CA ILE A 23 -6.39 7.19 17.41
C ILE A 23 -5.75 6.12 16.51
N LEU A 24 -6.55 5.27 15.86
CA LEU A 24 -6.09 4.24 14.93
C LEU A 24 -6.57 4.53 13.52
N PRO A 25 -5.73 4.23 12.49
CA PRO A 25 -6.14 4.34 11.11
C PRO A 25 -7.25 3.34 10.83
N ARG A 26 -8.42 3.85 10.41
CA ARG A 26 -9.59 3.03 10.11
C ARG A 26 -10.41 3.73 9.04
N GLY A 27 -10.54 3.12 7.88
CA GLY A 27 -11.32 3.66 6.79
C GLY A 27 -11.70 2.59 5.79
N ILE A 28 -12.55 2.98 4.85
CA ILE A 28 -12.88 2.16 3.68
C ILE A 28 -12.27 2.84 2.47
N ARG A 29 -11.74 2.04 1.55
CA ARG A 29 -11.27 2.51 0.25
C ARG A 29 -12.04 1.78 -0.82
N LEU A 30 -12.62 2.54 -1.74
CA LEU A 30 -13.38 2.03 -2.87
C LEU A 30 -12.67 2.42 -4.16
N PHE A 31 -12.47 1.46 -5.04
CA PHE A 31 -11.97 1.65 -6.40
C PHE A 31 -12.50 0.50 -7.25
N ARG A 32 -12.54 0.71 -8.56
CA ARG A 32 -12.98 -0.27 -9.54
C ARG A 32 -11.76 -0.90 -10.21
N LEU A 33 -11.76 -2.23 -10.30
CA LEU A 33 -10.81 -2.97 -11.12
C LEU A 33 -11.25 -2.91 -12.59
N PRO A 34 -10.29 -2.98 -13.54
CA PRO A 34 -10.64 -3.07 -14.97
C PRO A 34 -11.42 -4.36 -15.24
N ASP A 35 -12.28 -4.34 -16.25
CA ASP A 35 -13.08 -5.51 -16.63
C ASP A 35 -12.20 -6.69 -17.09
N ASP A 36 -11.04 -6.39 -17.67
CA ASP A 36 -9.99 -7.33 -18.05
C ASP A 36 -8.63 -6.77 -17.64
N ASN A 37 -7.83 -7.58 -16.93
CA ASN A 37 -6.50 -7.21 -16.48
C ASN A 37 -5.44 -8.12 -17.15
N PRO A 38 -4.84 -7.70 -18.28
CA PRO A 38 -3.84 -8.52 -18.97
C PRO A 38 -2.46 -8.51 -18.29
N HIS A 39 -2.28 -7.72 -17.21
CA HIS A 39 -0.98 -7.48 -16.61
C HIS A 39 -0.74 -8.41 -15.41
N THR A 40 0.17 -9.36 -15.58
CA THR A 40 0.54 -10.35 -14.55
C THR A 40 1.94 -10.14 -13.97
N SER A 41 2.66 -9.12 -14.46
CA SER A 41 4.02 -8.80 -14.02
C SER A 41 4.19 -7.29 -13.84
N VAL A 42 4.92 -6.89 -12.81
CA VAL A 42 5.25 -5.48 -12.55
C VAL A 42 6.71 -5.36 -12.09
N GLN A 43 7.38 -4.30 -12.53
CA GLN A 43 8.71 -3.92 -12.05
C GLN A 43 8.63 -2.51 -11.47
N ILE A 44 9.05 -2.36 -10.21
CA ILE A 44 8.99 -1.11 -9.47
C ILE A 44 10.37 -0.81 -8.91
N GLU A 45 10.83 0.42 -9.12
CA GLU A 45 12.06 0.92 -8.52
C GLU A 45 11.76 2.15 -7.66
N ARG A 46 12.31 2.18 -6.45
CA ARG A 46 12.16 3.30 -5.51
C ARG A 46 13.47 3.55 -4.76
N THR A 47 13.92 4.79 -4.74
CA THR A 47 15.06 5.21 -3.91
C THR A 47 14.59 5.48 -2.48
N LEU A 48 15.16 4.77 -1.52
CA LEU A 48 14.86 4.91 -0.09
C LEU A 48 15.97 5.71 0.62
N LYS A 49 15.60 6.46 1.66
CA LYS A 49 16.54 7.23 2.50
C LYS A 49 16.72 6.54 3.86
N PRO A 50 17.74 5.68 4.04
CA PRO A 50 18.02 5.08 5.33
C PRO A 50 18.55 6.12 6.33
N ARG A 51 18.22 5.91 7.61
CA ARG A 51 18.75 6.67 8.75
C ARG A 51 20.13 6.13 9.13
N SER A 52 21.07 7.03 9.43
CA SER A 52 22.40 6.66 9.90
C SER A 52 22.38 6.11 11.33
N GLY A 53 23.37 5.28 11.68
CA GLY A 53 23.61 4.81 13.05
C GLY A 53 22.61 3.78 13.59
N ARG A 54 21.74 3.22 12.72
CA ARG A 54 20.78 2.18 13.11
C ARG A 54 20.31 1.33 11.94
N ASP A 55 19.70 0.20 12.26
CA ASP A 55 19.03 -0.66 11.29
C ASP A 55 17.82 0.05 10.65
N ASN A 56 17.69 -0.13 9.34
CA ASN A 56 16.55 0.33 8.56
C ASN A 56 15.85 -0.90 7.96
N PRO A 57 14.86 -1.49 8.65
CA PRO A 57 14.06 -2.56 8.09
C PRO A 57 13.09 -1.99 7.06
N PHE A 58 13.28 -2.35 5.80
CA PHE A 58 12.33 -2.09 4.72
C PHE A 58 11.53 -3.34 4.38
N PHE A 59 10.26 -3.14 4.03
CA PHE A 59 9.36 -4.20 3.64
C PHE A 59 8.76 -3.85 2.29
N VAL A 60 8.63 -4.86 1.44
CA VAL A 60 7.85 -4.76 0.21
C VAL A 60 6.53 -5.48 0.45
N ARG A 61 5.42 -4.79 0.18
CA ARG A 61 4.08 -5.37 0.20
C ARG A 61 3.43 -5.14 -1.16
N VAL A 62 2.87 -6.21 -1.72
CA VAL A 62 1.99 -6.15 -2.88
C VAL A 62 0.58 -6.57 -2.46
N THR A 63 -0.42 -5.92 -3.04
CA THR A 63 -1.83 -6.32 -2.94
C THR A 63 -2.27 -6.73 -4.34
N LEU A 64 -2.76 -7.95 -4.49
CA LEU A 64 -3.26 -8.51 -5.74
C LEU A 64 -4.73 -8.14 -5.94
N GLU A 65 -5.23 -8.39 -7.14
CA GLU A 65 -6.60 -8.02 -7.55
C GLU A 65 -7.70 -8.67 -6.68
N ASP A 66 -7.45 -9.86 -6.16
CA ASP A 66 -8.36 -10.59 -5.26
C ASP A 66 -8.29 -10.10 -3.80
N GLY A 67 -7.44 -9.10 -3.52
CA GLY A 67 -7.17 -8.58 -2.19
C GLY A 67 -6.10 -9.35 -1.42
N THR A 68 -5.55 -10.44 -1.97
CA THR A 68 -4.46 -11.20 -1.37
C THR A 68 -3.22 -10.30 -1.23
N GLN A 69 -2.54 -10.42 -0.09
CA GLN A 69 -1.32 -9.65 0.17
C GLN A 69 -0.12 -10.57 0.26
N ALA A 70 0.95 -10.22 -0.45
CA ALA A 70 2.25 -10.86 -0.31
C ALA A 70 3.26 -9.86 0.28
N TRP A 71 4.15 -10.38 1.11
CA TRP A 71 5.12 -9.60 1.86
C TRP A 71 6.52 -10.19 1.66
N SER A 72 7.52 -9.31 1.57
CA SER A 72 8.91 -9.72 1.70
C SER A 72 9.27 -9.97 3.17
N SER A 73 10.32 -10.74 3.41
CA SER A 73 11.08 -10.62 4.65
C SER A 73 11.62 -9.18 4.82
N PRO A 74 11.92 -8.74 6.06
CA PRO A 74 12.56 -7.45 6.27
C PRO A 74 13.91 -7.39 5.56
N ILE A 75 14.14 -6.32 4.82
CA ILE A 75 15.41 -5.99 4.18
C ILE A 75 16.10 -4.96 5.06
N TYR A 76 17.14 -5.38 5.77
CA TYR A 76 17.87 -4.50 6.69
C TYR A 76 18.97 -3.74 5.96
N VAL A 77 18.91 -2.41 6.03
CA VAL A 77 19.98 -1.54 5.54
C VAL A 77 20.61 -0.81 6.72
N LEU A 78 21.93 -0.94 6.85
CA LEU A 78 22.72 -0.24 7.85
C LEU A 78 23.58 0.82 7.16
N ARG A 79 23.44 2.07 7.59
CA ARG A 79 24.19 3.21 7.05
C ARG A 79 24.97 3.86 8.17
N GLU A 80 26.28 4.06 7.96
CA GLU A 80 27.20 4.73 8.89
C GLU A 80 27.09 4.23 10.32
N VAL A 81 27.82 3.16 10.62
CA VAL A 81 28.07 2.74 11.99
C VAL A 81 29.43 3.32 12.37
N ALA A 82 29.48 4.08 13.46
CA ALA A 82 30.77 4.43 14.05
C ALA A 82 31.48 3.12 14.45
N ALA A 83 32.72 2.95 13.99
CA ALA A 83 33.54 1.76 14.27
C ALA A 83 33.86 1.60 15.76
#